data_AF-A0A2E6NM89-F1
#
_entry.id   AF-A0A2E6NM89-F1
#
_cell.length_a   1.000
_cell.length_b   1.000
_cell.length_c   1.000
_cell.angle_alpha   90.00
_cell.angle_beta   90.00
_cell.angle_gamma   90.00
#
_symmetry.space_group_name_H-M   'P 1'
#
loop_
_entity.id
_entity.type
_entity.pdbx_description
1 polymer ?
#
loop_
_entity_poly.entity_id
_entity_poly.type
_entity_poly.pdbx_seq_one_letter_code
_entity_poly.pdbx_strand_id
1 'polypeptide(L)'
;MCQMANGHTIINTGVDPIDYFLDGALWADCLIRMRSLYDFDGILCHKPGRVHGLMAQVERMDRDAESPTLYLQDGARIECTRDDDAYYKATDEFAWPDIEELDLDNLLSWAPESYKAFQASKATLPIDDPDSFEEHVFDTLDLVIAALGDD
;
A
#
# COMPACT_ATOMS: atom_id res chain seq x y z
N MET A 1 16.68 2.79 -7.84
CA MET A 1 16.86 1.60 -6.98
C MET A 1 15.79 1.63 -5.90
N CYS A 2 14.73 0.84 -6.04
CA CYS A 2 13.85 0.52 -4.92
C CYS A 2 14.59 -0.57 -4.13
N GLN A 3 15.03 -0.29 -2.89
CA GLN A 3 15.98 -1.15 -2.16
C GLN A 3 15.44 -2.58 -1.88
N MET A 4 14.15 -2.85 -2.11
CA MET A 4 13.61 -4.21 -2.18
C MET A 4 12.30 -4.23 -2.97
N ALA A 5 12.03 -5.29 -3.71
CA ALA A 5 10.67 -5.59 -4.14
C ALA A 5 9.83 -6.05 -2.94
N ASN A 6 8.56 -5.66 -2.85
CA ASN A 6 7.65 -6.05 -1.74
C ASN A 6 7.62 -7.56 -1.54
N GLY A 7 7.55 -8.30 -2.64
CA GLY A 7 7.58 -9.76 -2.61
C GLY A 7 8.80 -10.36 -1.93
N HIS A 8 9.98 -9.78 -2.18
CA HIS A 8 11.20 -10.24 -1.55
C HIS A 8 11.19 -9.99 -0.04
N THR A 9 10.59 -8.88 0.41
CA THR A 9 10.37 -8.65 1.83
C THR A 9 9.43 -9.70 2.42
N ILE A 10 8.26 -9.93 1.82
CA ILE A 10 7.26 -10.89 2.32
C ILE A 10 7.86 -12.30 2.45
N ILE A 11 8.59 -12.76 1.43
CA ILE A 11 9.25 -14.08 1.43
C ILE A 11 10.27 -14.22 2.58
N ASN A 12 11.09 -13.19 2.82
CA ASN A 12 12.18 -13.27 3.79
C ASN A 12 11.73 -12.96 5.22
N THR A 13 10.63 -12.22 5.41
CA THR A 13 10.08 -11.94 6.74
C THR A 13 9.03 -12.97 7.18
N GLY A 14 8.42 -13.68 6.22
CA GLY A 14 7.43 -14.74 6.48
C GLY A 14 6.11 -14.22 7.04
N VAL A 15 5.84 -12.92 6.87
CA VAL A 15 4.62 -12.27 7.36
C VAL A 15 3.42 -12.58 6.46
N ASP A 16 2.21 -12.40 7.00
CA ASP A 16 0.99 -12.50 6.21
C ASP A 16 0.91 -11.34 5.19
N PRO A 17 0.58 -11.60 3.90
CA PRO A 17 0.52 -10.55 2.88
C PRO A 17 -0.55 -9.48 3.11
N ILE A 18 -1.68 -9.84 3.70
CA ILE A 18 -2.74 -8.88 4.03
C ILE A 18 -2.26 -7.97 5.14
N ASP A 19 -1.66 -8.52 6.19
CA ASP A 19 -1.12 -7.71 7.29
C ASP A 19 0.03 -6.84 6.80
N TYR A 20 0.92 -7.37 5.96
CA TYR A 20 1.99 -6.60 5.33
C TYR A 20 1.45 -5.39 4.56
N PHE A 21 0.32 -5.56 3.86
CA PHE A 21 -0.31 -4.52 3.08
C PHE A 21 -1.07 -3.48 3.91
N LEU A 22 -1.65 -3.88 5.05
CA LEU A 22 -2.55 -3.03 5.84
C LEU A 22 -1.90 -2.42 7.10
N ASP A 23 -0.91 -3.07 7.69
CA ASP A 23 -0.33 -2.69 8.97
C ASP A 23 0.97 -1.91 8.79
N GLY A 24 0.98 -0.65 9.24
CA GLY A 24 2.15 0.23 9.20
C GLY A 24 3.28 -0.19 10.13
N ALA A 25 2.96 -0.70 11.32
CA ALA A 25 3.95 -1.17 12.28
C ALA A 25 4.62 -2.46 11.79
N LEU A 26 3.84 -3.38 11.23
CA LEU A 26 4.40 -4.59 10.61
C LEU A 26 5.25 -4.25 9.39
N TRP A 27 4.86 -3.25 8.61
CA TRP A 27 5.67 -2.77 7.48
C TRP A 27 7.02 -2.21 7.95
N ALA A 28 7.03 -1.33 8.97
CA ALA A 28 8.25 -0.80 9.56
C ALA A 28 9.15 -1.92 10.14
N ASP A 29 8.59 -2.89 10.87
CA ASP A 29 9.32 -4.07 11.36
C ASP A 29 9.98 -4.85 10.21
N CYS A 30 9.24 -5.07 9.11
CA CYS A 30 9.78 -5.74 7.94
C CYS A 30 10.99 -4.99 7.36
N LEU A 31 10.92 -3.66 7.24
CA LEU A 31 12.05 -2.86 6.75
C LEU A 31 13.29 -3.00 7.66
N ILE A 32 13.10 -2.96 8.98
CA ILE A 32 14.17 -3.11 9.98
C ILE A 32 14.81 -4.50 9.90
N ARG A 33 13.98 -5.55 9.83
CA ARG A 33 14.46 -6.93 9.69
C ARG A 33 15.25 -7.12 8.40
N MET A 34 14.79 -6.53 7.31
CA MET A 34 15.50 -6.58 6.03
C MET A 34 16.81 -5.81 6.05
N ARG A 35 16.86 -4.64 6.71
CA ARG A 35 18.12 -3.92 6.97
C ARG A 35 19.13 -4.83 7.67
N SER A 36 18.72 -5.50 8.74
CA SER A 36 19.60 -6.41 9.50
C SER A 36 19.98 -7.65 8.69
N LEU A 37 19.09 -8.20 7.87
CA LEU A 37 19.33 -9.41 7.07
C LEU A 37 20.41 -9.17 5.99
N TYR A 38 20.44 -7.97 5.41
CA TYR A 38 21.33 -7.61 4.32
C TYR A 38 22.51 -6.72 4.74
N ASP A 39 22.63 -6.41 6.03
CA ASP A 39 23.64 -5.51 6.58
C ASP A 39 23.65 -4.13 5.86
N PHE A 40 22.45 -3.60 5.59
CA PHE A 40 22.31 -2.28 5.00
C PHE A 40 22.56 -1.19 6.06
N ASP A 41 23.31 -0.16 5.67
CA ASP A 41 23.57 0.97 6.56
C ASP A 41 22.31 1.79 6.86
N GLY A 42 21.28 1.74 6.00
CA GLY A 42 20.03 2.47 6.16
C GLY A 42 18.82 1.80 5.53
N ILE A 43 17.66 2.45 5.63
CA ILE A 43 16.37 1.97 5.12
C ILE A 43 15.78 2.99 4.14
N LEU A 44 15.42 2.55 2.95
CA LEU A 44 14.59 3.32 2.02
C LEU A 44 13.10 3.04 2.26
N CYS A 45 12.40 4.03 2.81
CA CYS A 45 10.93 4.03 2.86
C CYS A 45 10.38 4.49 1.50
N HIS A 46 10.05 3.54 0.64
CA HIS A 46 9.58 3.81 -0.73
C HIS A 46 8.05 3.86 -0.87
N LYS A 47 7.32 3.59 0.22
CA LYS A 47 5.86 3.63 0.30
C LYS A 47 5.44 4.53 1.46
N PRO A 48 4.27 5.19 1.35
CA PRO A 48 3.71 5.93 2.47
C PRO A 48 3.40 4.99 3.64
N GLY A 49 3.14 5.56 4.82
CA GLY A 49 2.40 4.86 5.86
C GLY A 49 1.08 4.28 5.33
N ARG A 50 0.61 3.21 5.97
CA ARG A 50 -0.55 2.47 5.49
C ARG A 50 -1.83 3.30 5.66
N VAL A 51 -2.61 3.40 4.59
CA VAL A 51 -3.76 4.30 4.50
C VAL A 51 -4.95 3.82 5.30
N HIS A 52 -5.49 4.70 6.15
CA HIS A 52 -6.63 4.39 7.04
C HIS A 52 -7.96 4.17 6.31
N GLY A 53 -8.17 4.76 5.13
CA GLY A 53 -9.44 4.68 4.40
C GLY A 53 -9.72 3.35 3.70
N LEU A 54 -8.70 2.52 3.44
CA LEU A 54 -8.86 1.29 2.67
C LEU A 54 -9.71 0.24 3.39
N MET A 55 -9.51 0.09 4.70
CA MET A 55 -10.27 -0.86 5.50
C MET A 55 -11.76 -0.56 5.55
N ALA A 56 -12.16 0.71 5.38
CA ALA A 56 -13.56 1.09 5.29
C ALA A 56 -14.23 0.58 4.00
N GLN A 57 -13.46 0.17 2.99
CA GLN A 57 -13.94 -0.38 1.72
C GLN A 57 -13.98 -1.91 1.72
N VAL A 58 -13.35 -2.58 2.69
CA VAL A 58 -13.27 -4.05 2.75
C VAL A 58 -14.57 -4.63 3.30
N GLU A 59 -15.21 -5.50 2.53
CA GLU A 59 -16.37 -6.29 2.94
C GLU A 59 -15.95 -7.60 3.60
N ARG A 60 -14.96 -8.29 3.02
CA ARG A 60 -14.50 -9.61 3.49
C ARG A 60 -13.02 -9.81 3.19
N MET A 61 -12.35 -10.60 4.04
CA MET A 61 -10.98 -11.07 3.79
C MET A 61 -10.95 -12.58 3.59
N ASP A 62 -10.04 -13.06 2.75
CA ASP A 62 -9.75 -14.47 2.54
C ASP A 62 -8.24 -14.70 2.60
N ARG A 63 -7.76 -15.23 3.72
CA ARG A 63 -6.33 -15.45 3.97
C ARG A 63 -5.84 -16.79 3.43
N ASP A 64 -6.77 -17.72 3.22
CA ASP A 64 -6.49 -19.11 2.83
C ASP A 64 -6.57 -19.32 1.32
N ALA A 65 -7.11 -18.34 0.58
CA ALA A 65 -7.05 -18.31 -0.87
C ALA A 65 -5.61 -18.44 -1.41
N GLU A 66 -5.48 -18.96 -2.63
CA GLU A 66 -4.18 -19.11 -3.32
C GLU A 66 -3.40 -17.79 -3.31
N SER A 67 -4.09 -16.68 -3.61
CA SER A 67 -3.64 -15.33 -3.30
C SER A 67 -4.54 -14.76 -2.20
N PRO A 68 -4.00 -14.45 -1.01
CA PRO A 68 -4.75 -13.77 0.04
C PRO A 68 -5.45 -12.53 -0.51
N THR A 69 -6.75 -12.40 -0.25
CA THR A 69 -7.61 -11.45 -0.98
C THR A 69 -8.47 -10.63 -0.04
N LEU A 70 -8.55 -9.32 -0.31
CA LEU A 70 -9.54 -8.40 0.25
C LEU A 70 -10.66 -8.23 -0.78
N TYR A 71 -11.90 -8.54 -0.41
CA TYR A 71 -13.10 -8.28 -1.22
C TYR A 71 -13.70 -6.95 -0.80
N LEU A 72 -13.96 -6.07 -1.76
CA LEU A 72 -14.39 -4.69 -1.54
C LEU A 72 -15.90 -4.53 -1.75
N GLN A 73 -16.48 -3.50 -1.14
CA GLN A 73 -17.93 -3.23 -1.15
C GLN A 73 -18.54 -3.03 -2.55
N ASP A 74 -17.74 -2.64 -3.54
CA ASP A 74 -18.16 -2.45 -4.93
C ASP A 74 -17.94 -3.71 -5.79
N GLY A 75 -17.61 -4.83 -5.17
CA GLY A 75 -17.35 -6.11 -5.83
C GLY A 75 -15.94 -6.25 -6.40
N ALA A 76 -15.12 -5.19 -6.38
CA ALA A 76 -13.70 -5.31 -6.72
C ALA A 76 -12.95 -6.10 -5.63
N ARG A 77 -11.71 -6.47 -5.91
CA ARG A 77 -10.85 -7.16 -4.93
C ARG A 77 -9.41 -6.68 -5.01
N ILE A 78 -8.69 -6.81 -3.90
CA ILE A 78 -7.24 -6.62 -3.85
C ILE A 78 -6.61 -7.97 -3.53
N GLU A 79 -5.77 -8.45 -4.45
CA GLU A 79 -4.99 -9.67 -4.27
C GLU A 79 -3.64 -9.30 -3.66
N CYS A 80 -3.43 -9.66 -2.40
CA CYS A 80 -2.19 -9.50 -1.65
C CYS A 80 -1.31 -10.73 -1.89
N THR A 81 -0.49 -10.70 -2.93
CA THR A 81 0.36 -11.82 -3.33
C THR A 81 1.46 -12.09 -2.30
N ARG A 82 1.98 -13.32 -2.29
CA ARG A 82 3.02 -13.75 -1.33
C ARG A 82 4.44 -13.39 -1.76
N ASP A 83 4.60 -12.99 -3.00
CA ASP A 83 5.87 -12.81 -3.70
C ASP A 83 5.90 -11.54 -4.55
N ASP A 84 4.93 -10.63 -4.38
CA ASP A 84 4.90 -9.34 -5.08
C ASP A 84 4.11 -8.28 -4.28
N ASP A 85 3.83 -7.14 -4.90
CA ASP A 85 2.93 -6.12 -4.37
C ASP A 85 1.45 -6.53 -4.48
N ALA A 86 0.60 -5.88 -3.68
CA ALA A 86 -0.85 -6.06 -3.76
C ALA A 86 -1.42 -5.44 -5.05
N TYR A 87 -2.34 -6.17 -5.70
CA TYR A 87 -2.94 -5.82 -6.99
C TYR A 87 -4.45 -5.59 -6.87
N TYR A 88 -4.93 -4.44 -7.33
CA TYR A 88 -6.36 -4.19 -7.50
C TYR A 88 -6.90 -4.93 -8.73
N LYS A 89 -7.97 -5.68 -8.55
CA LYS A 89 -8.72 -6.38 -9.59
C LYS A 89 -10.12 -5.80 -9.65
N ALA A 90 -10.35 -5.05 -10.71
CA ALA A 90 -11.63 -4.46 -11.04
C ALA A 90 -12.70 -5.54 -11.34
N THR A 91 -13.97 -5.14 -11.22
CA THR A 91 -15.10 -5.90 -11.76
C THR A 91 -15.21 -5.73 -13.27
N ASP A 92 -16.01 -6.57 -13.93
CA ASP A 92 -16.28 -6.42 -15.36
C ASP A 92 -17.07 -5.13 -15.70
N GLU A 93 -17.71 -4.52 -14.70
CA GLU A 93 -18.45 -3.26 -14.82
C GLU A 93 -17.55 -2.02 -14.67
N PHE A 94 -16.28 -2.20 -14.30
CA PHE A 94 -15.35 -1.10 -14.16
C PHE A 94 -15.00 -0.49 -15.51
N ALA A 95 -15.35 0.78 -15.68
CA ALA A 95 -15.05 1.55 -16.87
C ALA A 95 -13.83 2.44 -16.63
N TRP A 96 -12.84 2.35 -17.52
CA TRP A 96 -11.77 3.35 -17.59
C TRP A 96 -12.28 4.58 -18.34
N PRO A 97 -11.93 5.80 -17.91
CA PRO A 97 -12.32 7.01 -18.60
C PRO A 97 -11.56 7.15 -19.92
N ASP A 98 -12.20 7.77 -20.91
CA ASP A 98 -11.50 8.28 -22.08
C ASP A 98 -10.70 9.55 -21.72
N ILE A 99 -9.73 9.94 -22.56
CA ILE A 99 -8.88 11.11 -22.28
C ILE A 99 -9.69 12.41 -22.17
N GLU A 100 -10.80 12.51 -22.92
CA GLU A 100 -11.72 13.64 -22.87
C GLU A 100 -12.57 13.71 -21.60
N GLU A 101 -12.68 12.61 -20.85
CA GLU A 101 -13.45 12.52 -19.60
C GLU A 101 -12.59 12.81 -18.36
N LEU A 102 -11.27 12.91 -18.53
CA LEU A 102 -10.34 13.18 -17.44
C LEU A 102 -10.39 14.66 -17.02
N ASP A 103 -10.71 14.88 -15.74
CA ASP A 103 -10.48 16.15 -15.07
C ASP A 103 -8.99 16.27 -14.68
N LEU A 104 -8.28 17.23 -15.28
CA LEU A 104 -6.84 17.43 -15.02
C LEU A 104 -6.57 17.99 -13.61
N ASP A 105 -7.55 18.66 -13.00
CA ASP A 105 -7.44 19.14 -11.63
C ASP A 105 -7.78 18.03 -10.62
N ASN A 106 -8.42 16.94 -11.07
CA ASN A 106 -8.72 15.76 -10.27
C ASN A 106 -8.78 14.47 -11.10
N LEU A 107 -7.60 13.91 -11.39
CA LEU A 107 -7.42 12.74 -12.26
C LEU A 107 -8.11 11.45 -11.78
N LEU A 108 -8.57 11.40 -10.54
CA LEU A 108 -9.27 10.24 -9.97
C LEU A 108 -10.75 10.51 -9.72
N SER A 109 -11.29 11.66 -10.11
CA SER A 109 -12.70 12.03 -9.90
C SER A 109 -13.71 11.00 -10.44
N TRP A 110 -13.37 10.34 -11.55
CA TRP A 110 -14.16 9.29 -12.20
C TRP A 110 -14.17 7.96 -11.44
N ALA A 111 -13.18 7.72 -10.58
CA ALA A 111 -12.94 6.39 -10.04
C ALA A 111 -13.86 6.05 -8.85
N PRO A 112 -14.19 4.76 -8.65
CA PRO A 112 -14.82 4.28 -7.42
C PRO A 112 -13.99 4.58 -6.17
N GLU A 113 -14.64 4.71 -5.02
CA GLU A 113 -13.96 4.99 -3.74
C GLU A 113 -12.98 3.90 -3.33
N SER A 114 -13.27 2.64 -3.65
CA SER A 114 -12.37 1.51 -3.38
C SER A 114 -11.07 1.61 -4.19
N TYR A 115 -11.16 2.05 -5.45
CA TYR A 115 -10.00 2.29 -6.31
C TYR A 115 -9.19 3.50 -5.82
N LYS A 116 -9.87 4.60 -5.44
CA LYS A 116 -9.20 5.76 -4.83
C LYS A 116 -8.46 5.38 -3.54
N ALA A 117 -9.07 4.58 -2.68
CA ALA A 117 -8.44 4.09 -1.45
C ALA A 117 -7.23 3.19 -1.73
N PHE A 118 -7.31 2.33 -2.76
CA PHE A 118 -6.15 1.55 -3.21
C PHE A 118 -5.04 2.46 -3.75
N GLN A 119 -5.37 3.48 -4.53
CA GLN A 119 -4.38 4.42 -5.07
C GLN A 119 -3.73 5.27 -3.97
N ALA A 120 -4.49 5.71 -2.98
CA ALA A 120 -3.94 6.33 -1.79
C ALA A 120 -2.89 5.42 -1.12
N SER A 121 -3.15 4.10 -1.01
CA SER A 121 -2.20 3.14 -0.43
C SER A 121 -0.86 3.02 -1.19
N LYS A 122 -0.81 3.55 -2.42
CA LYS A 122 0.36 3.58 -3.29
C LYS A 122 0.98 4.99 -3.39
N ALA A 123 0.49 5.97 -2.64
CA ALA A 123 0.86 7.39 -2.73
C ALA A 123 0.74 7.96 -4.16
N THR A 124 -0.30 7.57 -4.90
CA THR A 124 -0.55 8.05 -6.28
C THR A 124 -1.60 9.17 -6.33
N LEU A 125 -1.95 9.77 -5.18
CA LEU A 125 -2.85 10.92 -5.13
C LEU A 125 -2.16 12.17 -5.72
N PRO A 126 -2.92 13.05 -6.40
CA PRO A 126 -2.38 14.27 -7.01
C PRO A 126 -2.15 15.35 -5.93
N ILE A 127 -1.13 15.14 -5.09
CA ILE A 127 -0.70 16.13 -4.08
C ILE A 127 0.39 17.00 -4.72
N ASP A 128 0.07 18.28 -4.91
CA ASP A 128 0.96 19.29 -5.50
C ASP A 128 1.52 20.28 -4.46
N ASP A 129 0.90 20.34 -3.28
CA ASP A 129 1.35 21.09 -2.11
C ASP A 129 1.92 20.14 -1.02
N PRO A 130 3.20 20.27 -0.64
CA PRO A 130 3.80 19.47 0.43
C PRO A 130 3.09 19.59 1.79
N ASP A 131 2.45 20.72 2.08
CA ASP A 131 1.72 20.91 3.34
C ASP A 131 0.35 20.20 3.34
N SER A 132 -0.08 19.67 2.19
CA SER A 132 -1.33 18.94 2.01
C SER A 132 -1.19 17.42 2.21
N PHE A 133 0.00 16.90 2.51
CA PHE A 133 0.16 15.50 2.90
C PHE A 133 -0.56 15.22 4.23
N GLU A 134 -1.37 14.17 4.26
CA GLU A 134 -1.91 13.66 5.51
C GLU A 134 -0.79 13.12 6.41
N GLU A 135 -0.91 13.31 7.73
CA GLU A 135 0.11 12.91 8.71
C GLU A 135 0.53 11.43 8.56
N HIS A 136 -0.44 10.56 8.30
CA HIS A 136 -0.22 9.12 8.17
C HIS A 136 0.77 8.73 7.05
N VAL A 137 1.00 9.62 6.08
CA VAL A 137 1.95 9.37 4.97
C VAL A 137 3.35 9.13 5.51
N PHE A 138 3.72 9.75 6.63
CA PHE A 138 5.05 9.67 7.23
C PHE A 138 5.17 8.63 8.35
N ASP A 139 4.06 7.99 8.78
CA ASP A 139 4.04 7.06 9.91
C ASP A 139 5.12 5.96 9.83
N THR A 140 5.42 5.44 8.64
CA THR A 140 6.46 4.40 8.48
C THR A 140 7.83 4.93 8.88
N LEU A 141 8.16 6.18 8.52
CA LEU A 141 9.43 6.81 8.90
C LEU A 141 9.48 6.98 10.41
N ASP A 142 8.42 7.51 11.01
CA ASP A 142 8.34 7.74 12.45
C ASP A 142 8.49 6.43 13.23
N LEU A 143 7.86 5.35 12.77
CA LEU A 143 7.96 4.02 13.37
C LEU A 143 9.39 3.45 13.26
N VAL A 144 10.05 3.63 12.12
CA VAL A 144 11.44 3.18 11.92
C VAL A 144 12.41 3.98 12.80
N ILE A 145 12.27 5.31 12.83
CA ILE A 145 13.10 6.19 13.66
C ILE A 145 12.89 5.88 15.15
N ALA A 146 11.64 5.70 15.59
CA ALA A 146 11.34 5.34 16.97
C ALA A 146 11.97 3.99 17.38
N ALA A 147 12.10 3.06 16.44
CA ALA A 147 12.65 1.72 16.71
C ALA A 147 14.19 1.67 16.68
N LEU A 148 14.85 2.46 15.83
CA LEU A 148 16.30 2.42 15.63
C LEU A 148 17.06 3.60 16.27
N GLY A 149 16.37 4.69 16.58
CA GLY A 149 16.98 5.97 16.93
C GLY A 149 17.33 6.80 15.67
N ASP A 150 17.85 8.00 15.90
CA ASP A 150 18.21 8.96 14.84
C ASP A 150 19.59 8.68 14.19
N ASP A 151 20.31 7.65 14.66
CA ASP A 151 21.72 7.36 14.32
C ASP A 151 21.89 6.27 13.22
#